data_AF-A0A935HSR6-F1
#
_entry.id   AF-A0A935HSR6-F1
#
_cell.length_a   1.000
_cell.length_b   1.000
_cell.length_c   1.000
_cell.angle_alpha   90.00
_cell.angle_beta   90.00
_cell.angle_gamma   90.00
#
_symmetry.space_group_name_H-M   'P 1'
#
loop_
_entity.id
_entity.type
_entity.pdbx_description
1 polymer ?
#
loop_
_entity_poly.entity_id
_entity_poly.type
_entity_poly.pdbx_seq_one_letter_code
_entity_poly.pdbx_strand_id
1 'polypeptide(L)'
;MQKDRAPLIAWTSITAVGIMAMTYHLRWMPVMRGDTDPALYSRGIGTPLLLWLNGYLGVFLNFQFLSPVGTLSIPLLAYGLFRWKGLVRWQQALLVFTLLSSLVIGVFGGFNYRYALTLQPLLIGAVAITIWNIAKGRTRGLLIASLALLSLLNVMLSLVHRQRTWRADPTYNSPDTKPDGSLSERLDSSPRDLEGFLRDNGVAQTDTVLVNNLPIWYYVTDRPGVYFWSGSDQLFLADSKPFLFKDRTDDEVMAYMRDSLHCRYLFSTIDYDTYNPRYISFVQSHMDLLATDDRDHTLYRLKDTFDR
;
A
#
# COMPACT_ATOMS: atom_id res chain seq x y z
N MET A 1 -8.49 -8.25 -51.10
CA MET A 1 -8.70 -7.39 -49.90
C MET A 1 -8.26 -8.14 -48.66
N GLN A 2 -7.13 -7.74 -48.04
CA GLN A 2 -6.75 -8.25 -46.72
C GLN A 2 -7.74 -7.69 -45.70
N LYS A 3 -8.52 -8.54 -45.02
CA LYS A 3 -9.42 -8.10 -43.94
C LYS A 3 -8.57 -7.49 -42.83
N ASP A 4 -8.90 -6.27 -42.42
CA ASP A 4 -8.26 -5.62 -41.27
C ASP A 4 -8.55 -6.44 -40.01
N ARG A 5 -7.52 -7.08 -39.46
CA ARG A 5 -7.61 -7.94 -38.27
C ARG A 5 -7.40 -7.16 -36.97
N ALA A 6 -6.98 -5.91 -37.03
CA ALA A 6 -6.60 -5.16 -35.83
C ALA A 6 -7.76 -4.98 -34.83
N PRO A 7 -9.01 -4.67 -35.26
CA PRO A 7 -10.13 -4.58 -34.32
C PRO A 7 -10.45 -5.91 -33.64
N LEU A 8 -10.31 -7.03 -34.35
CA LEU A 8 -10.53 -8.36 -33.78
C LEU A 8 -9.52 -8.65 -32.68
N ILE A 9 -8.23 -8.38 -32.92
CA ILE A 9 -7.16 -8.55 -31.93
C ILE A 9 -7.42 -7.68 -30.69
N ALA A 10 -7.86 -6.43 -30.89
CA ALA A 10 -8.19 -5.53 -29.79
C ALA A 10 -9.34 -6.09 -28.93
N TRP A 11 -10.42 -6.55 -29.57
CA TRP A 11 -11.53 -7.20 -28.86
C TRP A 11 -11.09 -8.43 -28.09
N THR A 12 -10.34 -9.34 -28.72
CA THR A 12 -9.81 -10.53 -28.06
C THR A 12 -8.95 -10.18 -26.84
N SER A 13 -8.11 -9.14 -26.96
CA SER A 13 -7.25 -8.70 -25.85
C SER A 13 -8.05 -8.13 -24.69
N ILE A 14 -9.04 -7.26 -24.97
CA ILE A 14 -9.93 -6.69 -23.95
C ILE A 14 -10.70 -7.82 -23.23
N THR A 15 -11.26 -8.76 -23.99
CA THR A 15 -11.99 -9.91 -23.41
C THR A 15 -11.06 -10.78 -22.55
N ALA A 16 -9.85 -11.10 -23.03
CA ALA A 16 -8.90 -11.91 -22.28
C ALA A 16 -8.49 -11.24 -20.96
N VAL A 17 -8.21 -9.93 -20.97
CA VAL A 17 -7.89 -9.18 -19.76
C VAL A 17 -9.09 -9.11 -18.81
N GLY A 18 -10.31 -8.95 -19.33
CA GLY A 18 -11.53 -9.02 -18.52
C GLY A 18 -11.69 -10.36 -17.80
N ILE A 19 -11.50 -11.47 -18.53
CA ILE A 19 -11.52 -12.82 -17.95
C ILE A 19 -10.42 -12.98 -16.91
N MET A 20 -9.22 -12.45 -17.17
CA MET A 20 -8.11 -12.52 -16.22
C MET A 20 -8.40 -11.73 -14.94
N ALA A 21 -8.96 -10.52 -15.04
CA ALA A 21 -9.37 -9.73 -13.89
C ALA A 21 -10.48 -10.43 -13.08
N MET A 22 -11.46 -11.05 -13.75
CA MET A 22 -12.47 -11.88 -13.10
C MET A 22 -11.85 -13.07 -12.38
N THR A 23 -10.96 -13.80 -13.05
CA THR A 23 -10.29 -14.98 -12.48
C THR A 23 -9.43 -14.59 -11.29
N TYR A 24 -8.73 -13.46 -11.38
CA TYR A 24 -7.95 -12.88 -10.29
C TYR A 24 -8.80 -12.68 -9.04
N HIS A 25 -9.87 -11.87 -9.12
CA HIS A 25 -10.68 -11.51 -7.97
C HIS A 25 -11.51 -12.68 -7.44
N LEU A 26 -12.01 -13.54 -8.34
CA LEU A 26 -12.93 -14.62 -7.96
C LEU A 26 -12.21 -15.88 -7.48
N ARG A 27 -10.99 -16.16 -7.96
CA ARG A 27 -10.32 -17.45 -7.75
C ARG A 27 -8.88 -17.34 -7.24
N TRP A 28 -8.06 -16.45 -7.77
CA TRP A 28 -6.63 -16.42 -7.41
C TRP A 28 -6.36 -15.68 -6.11
N MET A 29 -6.99 -14.53 -5.90
CA MET A 29 -6.82 -13.76 -4.69
C MET A 29 -7.57 -14.44 -3.53
N PRO A 30 -6.86 -14.93 -2.49
CA PRO A 30 -7.49 -15.63 -1.40
C PRO A 30 -8.31 -14.66 -0.54
N VAL A 31 -9.41 -15.16 0.02
CA VAL A 31 -10.38 -14.39 0.81
C VAL A 31 -9.97 -14.31 2.30
N MET A 32 -9.00 -15.13 2.71
CA MET A 32 -8.40 -15.09 4.05
C MET A 32 -6.87 -15.11 3.89
N ARG A 33 -6.15 -14.47 4.82
CA ARG A 33 -4.67 -14.40 4.76
C ARG A 33 -3.99 -15.75 4.97
N GLY A 34 -4.60 -16.64 5.78
CA GLY A 34 -3.95 -17.87 6.24
C GLY A 34 -2.67 -17.56 7.03
N ASP A 35 -1.58 -18.25 6.69
CA ASP A 35 -0.25 -18.04 7.28
C ASP A 35 0.55 -16.91 6.57
N THR A 36 -0.06 -16.22 5.61
CA THR A 36 0.62 -15.16 4.87
C THR A 36 0.82 -13.93 5.76
N ASP A 37 1.99 -13.31 5.65
CA ASP A 37 2.28 -12.02 6.27
C ASP A 37 1.16 -10.98 5.98
N PRO A 38 0.64 -10.28 7.00
CA PRO A 38 -0.48 -9.34 6.82
C PRO A 38 -0.17 -8.19 5.86
N ALA A 39 1.07 -7.70 5.86
CA ALA A 39 1.49 -6.61 4.98
C ALA A 39 1.60 -7.09 3.53
N LEU A 40 2.00 -8.34 3.28
CA LEU A 40 1.98 -8.94 1.95
C LEU A 40 0.54 -9.21 1.47
N TYR A 41 -0.30 -9.78 2.33
CA TYR A 41 -1.69 -10.08 2.00
C TYR A 41 -2.48 -8.82 1.63
N SER A 42 -2.35 -7.74 2.42
CA SER A 42 -3.01 -6.45 2.16
C SER A 42 -2.58 -5.81 0.83
N ARG A 43 -1.37 -6.14 0.34
CA ARG A 43 -0.85 -5.73 -0.97
C ARG A 43 -1.28 -6.63 -2.13
N GLY A 44 -2.12 -7.62 -1.87
CA GLY A 44 -2.59 -8.57 -2.88
C GLY A 44 -1.68 -9.79 -3.05
N ILE A 45 -0.70 -10.02 -2.18
CA ILE A 45 0.27 -11.09 -2.31
C ILE A 45 -0.06 -12.19 -1.30
N GLY A 46 -1.01 -13.05 -1.69
CA GLY A 46 -1.44 -14.19 -0.87
C GLY A 46 -0.79 -15.53 -1.26
N THR A 47 -0.07 -15.59 -2.38
CA THR A 47 0.55 -16.82 -2.89
C THR A 47 1.83 -16.50 -3.67
N PRO A 48 2.73 -17.47 -3.92
CA PRO A 48 3.92 -17.26 -4.77
C PRO A 48 3.58 -16.79 -6.19
N LEU A 49 2.46 -17.23 -6.75
CA LEU A 49 1.99 -16.72 -8.05
C LEU A 49 1.65 -15.23 -7.96
N LEU A 50 0.90 -14.84 -6.91
CA LEU A 50 0.53 -13.45 -6.71
C LEU A 50 1.73 -12.55 -6.37
N LEU A 51 2.80 -13.09 -5.77
CA LEU A 51 4.06 -12.37 -5.60
C LEU A 51 4.65 -11.97 -6.96
N TRP A 52 4.63 -12.88 -7.93
CA TRP A 52 5.09 -12.57 -9.29
C TRP A 52 4.18 -11.56 -9.99
N LEU A 53 2.86 -11.78 -9.93
CA LEU A 53 1.90 -10.95 -10.65
C LEU A 53 1.74 -9.55 -10.02
N ASN A 54 1.54 -9.47 -8.70
CA ASN A 54 1.23 -8.23 -8.01
C ASN A 54 2.45 -7.52 -7.42
N GLY A 55 3.56 -8.25 -7.22
CA GLY A 55 4.85 -7.72 -6.81
C GLY A 55 5.66 -7.27 -8.03
N TYR A 56 6.45 -8.20 -8.58
CA TYR A 56 7.42 -7.89 -9.65
C TYR A 56 6.77 -7.34 -10.92
N LEU A 57 5.62 -7.89 -11.33
CA LEU A 57 4.83 -7.42 -12.46
C LEU A 57 3.66 -6.52 -12.03
N GLY A 58 3.69 -6.04 -10.79
CA GLY A 58 2.61 -5.31 -10.16
C GLY A 58 2.19 -4.07 -10.95
N VAL A 59 3.13 -3.43 -11.67
CA VAL A 59 2.87 -2.29 -12.55
C VAL A 59 1.85 -2.58 -13.67
N PHE A 60 1.68 -3.84 -14.04
CA PHE A 60 0.75 -4.26 -15.09
C PHE A 60 -0.41 -5.11 -14.59
N LEU A 61 -0.20 -5.92 -13.55
CA LEU A 61 -1.10 -7.04 -13.20
C LEU A 61 -1.74 -6.93 -11.81
N ASN A 62 -1.41 -5.88 -11.04
CA ASN A 62 -2.00 -5.67 -9.72
C ASN A 62 -3.46 -5.17 -9.81
N PHE A 63 -4.39 -6.06 -10.17
CA PHE A 63 -5.81 -5.75 -10.38
C PHE A 63 -6.55 -5.31 -9.13
N GLN A 64 -5.97 -5.50 -7.94
CA GLN A 64 -6.54 -4.98 -6.70
C GLN A 64 -6.53 -3.45 -6.68
N PHE A 65 -5.46 -2.83 -7.18
CA PHE A 65 -5.27 -1.38 -7.12
C PHE A 65 -5.23 -0.69 -8.50
N LEU A 66 -4.85 -1.41 -9.55
CA LEU A 66 -4.66 -0.88 -10.89
C LEU A 66 -5.82 -1.23 -11.81
N SER A 67 -6.05 -0.39 -12.82
CA SER A 67 -6.99 -0.69 -13.90
C SER A 67 -6.45 -1.82 -14.78
N PRO A 68 -7.28 -2.79 -15.19
CA PRO A 68 -6.87 -3.82 -16.13
C PRO A 68 -6.45 -3.27 -17.50
N VAL A 69 -6.83 -2.02 -17.82
CA VAL A 69 -6.35 -1.33 -19.01
C VAL A 69 -4.81 -1.23 -19.00
N GLY A 70 -4.18 -1.10 -17.83
CA GLY A 70 -2.72 -1.13 -17.70
C GLY A 70 -2.10 -2.42 -18.22
N THR A 71 -2.75 -3.57 -18.02
CA THR A 71 -2.30 -4.86 -18.54
C THR A 71 -2.28 -4.92 -20.06
N LEU A 72 -3.22 -4.23 -20.72
CA LEU A 72 -3.26 -4.15 -22.19
C LEU A 72 -2.04 -3.40 -22.77
N SER A 73 -1.25 -2.71 -21.95
CA SER A 73 0.00 -2.11 -22.39
C SER A 73 1.11 -3.13 -22.64
N ILE A 74 1.09 -4.32 -22.00
CA ILE A 74 2.11 -5.36 -22.20
C ILE A 74 2.26 -5.73 -23.68
N PRO A 75 1.20 -6.13 -24.41
CA PRO A 75 1.34 -6.46 -25.84
C PRO A 75 1.77 -5.25 -26.68
N LEU A 76 1.46 -4.02 -26.26
CA LEU A 76 1.90 -2.79 -26.96
C LEU A 76 3.39 -2.55 -26.78
N LEU A 77 3.90 -2.71 -25.56
CA LEU A 77 5.33 -2.60 -25.26
C LEU A 77 6.12 -3.69 -26.00
N ALA A 78 5.62 -4.93 -25.98
CA ALA A 78 6.22 -6.05 -26.73
C ALA A 78 6.22 -5.78 -28.25
N TYR A 79 5.10 -5.28 -28.79
CA TYR A 79 5.02 -4.88 -30.20
C TYR A 79 6.00 -3.75 -30.55
N GLY A 80 6.12 -2.75 -29.68
CA GLY A 80 7.08 -1.65 -29.82
C GLY A 80 8.52 -2.14 -29.86
N LEU A 81 8.89 -3.10 -29.01
CA LEU A 81 10.20 -3.77 -29.03
C LEU A 81 10.43 -4.53 -30.35
N PHE A 82 9.44 -5.30 -30.81
CA PHE A 82 9.54 -6.03 -32.08
C PHE A 82 9.67 -5.09 -33.29
N ARG A 83 9.01 -3.92 -33.24
CA ARG A 83 9.04 -2.90 -34.29
C ARG A 83 10.04 -1.78 -34.02
N TRP A 84 11.03 -1.99 -33.14
CA TRP A 84 11.97 -0.97 -32.68
C TRP A 84 12.56 -0.10 -33.81
N LYS A 85 13.00 -0.74 -34.91
CA LYS A 85 13.59 -0.06 -36.07
C LYS A 85 12.61 0.83 -36.84
N GLY A 86 11.32 0.58 -36.72
CA GLY A 86 10.25 1.36 -37.35
C GLY A 86 9.70 2.49 -36.47
N LEU A 87 10.13 2.57 -35.21
CA LEU A 87 9.76 3.66 -34.31
C LEU A 87 10.64 4.88 -34.57
N VAL A 88 10.06 6.08 -34.49
CA VAL A 88 10.85 7.32 -34.52
C VAL A 88 11.54 7.56 -33.18
N ARG A 89 12.62 8.36 -33.16
CA ARG A 89 13.52 8.50 -31.98
C ARG A 89 12.79 8.82 -30.67
N TRP A 90 11.78 9.68 -30.67
CA TRP A 90 11.05 10.03 -29.45
C TRP A 90 10.20 8.85 -28.93
N GLN A 91 9.66 8.01 -29.81
CA GLN A 91 8.90 6.80 -29.44
C GLN A 91 9.82 5.75 -28.85
N GLN A 92 11.02 5.59 -29.43
CA GLN A 92 12.07 4.73 -28.90
C GLN A 92 12.48 5.16 -27.49
N ALA A 93 12.73 6.46 -27.30
CA ALA A 93 13.05 7.02 -25.98
C ALA A 93 11.93 6.79 -24.96
N LEU A 94 10.67 7.03 -25.34
CA LEU A 94 9.51 6.80 -24.48
C LEU A 94 9.36 5.32 -24.10
N LEU A 95 9.57 4.40 -25.05
CA LEU A 95 9.53 2.96 -24.81
C LEU A 95 10.61 2.54 -23.82
N VAL A 96 11.86 2.98 -24.02
CA VAL A 96 12.97 2.70 -23.10
C VAL A 96 12.69 3.27 -21.71
N PHE A 97 12.25 4.53 -21.63
CA PHE A 97 11.88 5.16 -20.37
C PHE A 97 10.80 4.35 -19.63
N THR A 98 9.75 3.93 -20.34
CA THR A 98 8.66 3.16 -19.75
C THR A 98 9.15 1.80 -19.24
N LEU A 99 9.96 1.09 -20.03
CA LEU A 99 10.51 -0.21 -19.65
C LEU A 99 11.46 -0.11 -18.45
N LEU A 100 12.36 0.88 -18.43
CA LEU A 100 13.26 1.11 -17.30
C LEU A 100 12.48 1.52 -16.04
N SER A 101 11.46 2.38 -16.18
CA SER A 101 10.61 2.77 -15.05
C SER A 101 9.85 1.56 -14.50
N SER A 102 9.26 0.73 -15.36
CA SER A 102 8.62 -0.52 -14.97
C SER A 102 9.59 -1.49 -14.29
N LEU A 103 10.84 -1.58 -14.75
CA LEU A 103 11.87 -2.42 -14.13
C LEU A 103 12.26 -1.90 -12.75
N VAL A 104 12.53 -0.60 -12.61
CA VAL A 104 12.87 0.04 -11.33
C VAL A 104 11.73 -0.14 -10.34
N ILE A 105 10.48 0.07 -10.78
CA ILE A 105 9.31 -0.14 -9.95
C ILE A 105 9.16 -1.61 -9.60
N GLY A 106 9.35 -2.55 -10.53
CA GLY A 106 9.25 -3.98 -10.25
C GLY A 106 10.30 -4.48 -9.25
N VAL A 107 11.54 -3.99 -9.35
CA VAL A 107 12.67 -4.43 -8.52
C VAL A 107 12.69 -3.73 -7.16
N PHE A 108 12.61 -2.40 -7.13
CA PHE A 108 12.75 -1.61 -5.89
C PHE A 108 11.42 -1.26 -5.26
N GLY A 109 10.37 -1.16 -6.07
CA GLY A 109 9.04 -0.71 -5.67
C GLY A 109 7.97 -1.79 -5.72
N GLY A 110 8.32 -3.06 -5.98
CA GLY A 110 7.36 -4.09 -6.42
C GLY A 110 6.19 -4.28 -5.45
N PHE A 111 6.40 -3.99 -4.17
CA PHE A 111 5.40 -4.10 -3.12
C PHE A 111 4.57 -2.83 -2.89
N ASN A 112 4.90 -1.74 -3.56
CA ASN A 112 4.25 -0.44 -3.37
C ASN A 112 3.53 0.00 -4.66
N TYR A 113 2.24 -0.33 -4.72
CA TYR A 113 1.36 0.01 -5.83
C TYR A 113 1.31 1.52 -6.13
N ARG A 114 1.67 2.40 -5.17
CA ARG A 114 1.72 3.85 -5.38
C ARG A 114 2.70 4.23 -6.49
N TYR A 115 3.83 3.53 -6.59
CA TYR A 115 4.77 3.77 -7.67
C TYR A 115 4.19 3.32 -9.02
N ALA A 116 3.49 2.19 -9.07
CA ALA A 116 2.80 1.75 -10.28
C ALA A 116 1.71 2.73 -10.74
N LEU A 117 0.98 3.36 -9.81
CA LEU A 117 -0.02 4.39 -10.12
C LEU A 117 0.60 5.58 -10.88
N THR A 118 1.87 5.92 -10.64
CA THR A 118 2.54 7.03 -11.36
C THR A 118 2.71 6.76 -12.86
N LEU A 119 2.88 5.50 -13.26
CA LEU A 119 2.98 5.11 -14.67
C LEU A 119 1.62 4.89 -15.33
N GLN A 120 0.56 4.70 -14.55
CA GLN A 120 -0.73 4.26 -15.06
C GLN A 120 -1.35 5.23 -16.09
N PRO A 121 -1.31 6.58 -15.93
CA PRO A 121 -1.83 7.50 -16.94
C PRO A 121 -1.12 7.34 -18.30
N LEU A 122 0.20 7.13 -18.29
CA LEU A 122 0.98 6.90 -19.50
C LEU A 122 0.56 5.59 -20.19
N LEU A 123 0.42 4.51 -19.43
CA LEU A 123 0.00 3.20 -19.98
C LEU A 123 -1.42 3.25 -20.54
N ILE A 124 -2.36 3.87 -19.83
CA ILE A 124 -3.75 4.05 -20.31
C ILE A 124 -3.77 4.89 -21.58
N GLY A 125 -3.02 6.00 -21.60
CA GLY A 125 -2.91 6.86 -22.78
C GLY A 125 -2.37 6.11 -23.99
N ALA A 126 -1.31 5.31 -23.82
CA ALA A 126 -0.74 4.49 -24.89
C ALA A 126 -1.76 3.48 -25.45
N VAL A 127 -2.53 2.82 -24.58
CA VAL A 127 -3.59 1.89 -25.01
C VAL A 127 -4.70 2.62 -25.75
N ALA A 128 -5.20 3.73 -25.22
CA ALA A 128 -6.27 4.52 -25.83
C ALA A 128 -5.87 5.07 -27.21
N ILE A 129 -4.67 5.66 -27.34
CA ILE A 129 -4.14 6.16 -28.60
C ILE A 129 -3.99 5.02 -29.61
N THR A 130 -3.51 3.86 -29.18
CA THR A 130 -3.37 2.70 -30.07
C THR A 130 -4.72 2.25 -30.61
N ILE A 131 -5.73 2.09 -29.74
CA ILE A 131 -7.10 1.75 -30.15
C ILE A 131 -7.66 2.81 -31.11
N TRP A 132 -7.45 4.09 -30.81
CA TRP A 132 -7.91 5.20 -31.64
C TRP A 132 -7.39 5.11 -33.08
N ASN A 133 -6.11 4.72 -33.24
CA ASN A 133 -5.45 4.64 -34.53
C ASN A 133 -5.82 3.38 -35.32
N ILE A 134 -6.04 2.24 -34.67
CA ILE A 134 -6.34 0.98 -35.36
C ILE A 134 -7.83 0.77 -35.66
N ALA A 135 -8.72 1.45 -34.94
CA ALA A 135 -10.16 1.33 -35.12
C ALA A 135 -10.76 2.55 -35.84
N LYS A 136 -11.81 2.32 -36.63
CA LYS A 136 -12.52 3.37 -37.39
C LYS A 136 -14.01 3.41 -37.04
N GLY A 137 -14.62 4.58 -37.21
CA GLY A 137 -16.07 4.79 -37.09
C GLY A 137 -16.64 4.29 -35.76
N ARG A 138 -17.78 3.58 -35.82
CA ARG A 138 -18.49 3.06 -34.65
C ARG A 138 -17.65 2.07 -33.82
N THR A 139 -16.83 1.25 -34.45
CA THR A 139 -15.99 0.26 -33.76
C THR A 139 -14.99 0.91 -32.80
N ARG A 140 -14.48 2.09 -33.15
CA ARG A 140 -13.60 2.87 -32.27
C ARG A 140 -14.30 3.28 -30.99
N GLY A 141 -15.49 3.87 -31.12
CA GLY A 141 -16.29 4.30 -29.97
C GLY A 141 -16.62 3.12 -29.04
N LEU A 142 -16.98 1.98 -29.63
CA LEU A 142 -17.26 0.75 -28.86
C LEU A 142 -16.03 0.24 -28.11
N LEU A 143 -14.84 0.20 -28.74
CA LEU A 143 -13.62 -0.24 -28.08
C LEU A 143 -13.21 0.67 -26.92
N ILE A 144 -13.30 2.00 -27.10
CA ILE A 144 -13.03 2.96 -26.02
C ILE A 144 -14.03 2.82 -24.88
N ALA A 145 -15.32 2.68 -25.19
CA ALA A 145 -16.35 2.42 -24.18
C ALA A 145 -16.06 1.11 -23.42
N SER A 146 -15.58 0.07 -24.10
CA SER A 146 -15.19 -1.19 -23.47
C SER A 146 -13.99 -1.08 -22.54
N LEU A 147 -13.03 -0.19 -22.79
CA LEU A 147 -11.94 0.08 -21.83
C LEU A 147 -12.47 0.70 -20.53
N ALA A 148 -13.43 1.62 -20.64
CA ALA A 148 -14.08 2.23 -19.48
C ALA A 148 -14.90 1.18 -18.70
N LEU A 149 -15.69 0.37 -19.40
CA LEU A 149 -16.45 -0.74 -18.80
C LEU A 149 -15.54 -1.77 -18.13
N LEU A 150 -14.38 -2.09 -18.72
CA LEU A 150 -13.40 -3.00 -18.13
C LEU A 150 -12.83 -2.44 -16.82
N SER A 151 -12.60 -1.13 -16.74
CA SER A 151 -12.15 -0.48 -15.51
C SER A 151 -13.23 -0.51 -14.43
N LEU A 152 -14.49 -0.22 -14.81
CA LEU A 152 -15.65 -0.30 -13.89
C LEU A 152 -15.87 -1.73 -13.38
N LEU A 153 -15.77 -2.72 -14.26
CA LEU A 153 -15.84 -4.13 -13.90
C LEU A 153 -14.80 -4.49 -12.83
N ASN A 154 -13.55 -4.04 -13.00
CA ASN A 154 -12.50 -4.31 -12.03
C ASN A 154 -12.78 -3.66 -10.67
N VAL A 155 -13.29 -2.43 -10.65
CA VAL A 155 -13.70 -1.78 -9.40
C VAL A 155 -14.80 -2.58 -8.70
N MET A 156 -15.83 -3.01 -9.45
CA MET A 156 -16.91 -3.83 -8.88
C MET A 156 -16.38 -5.17 -8.33
N LEU A 157 -15.52 -5.86 -9.08
CA LEU A 157 -14.91 -7.12 -8.64
C LEU A 157 -14.05 -6.93 -7.39
N SER A 158 -13.27 -5.85 -7.32
CA SER A 158 -12.45 -5.50 -6.15
C SER A 158 -13.32 -5.24 -4.92
N LEU A 159 -14.43 -4.52 -5.07
CA LEU A 159 -15.40 -4.30 -3.98
C LEU A 159 -16.05 -5.62 -3.52
N VAL A 160 -16.47 -6.48 -4.45
CA VAL A 160 -17.02 -7.80 -4.13
C VAL A 160 -16.00 -8.70 -3.42
N HIS A 161 -14.75 -8.68 -3.87
CA HIS A 161 -13.66 -9.40 -3.22
C HIS A 161 -13.41 -8.88 -1.80
N ARG A 162 -13.38 -7.56 -1.60
CA ARG A 162 -13.23 -6.94 -0.29
C ARG A 162 -14.37 -7.30 0.67
N GLN A 163 -15.62 -7.29 0.18
CA GLN A 163 -16.78 -7.73 0.96
C GLN A 163 -16.70 -9.21 1.36
N ARG A 164 -16.23 -10.08 0.46
CA ARG A 164 -16.01 -11.49 0.80
C ARG A 164 -14.92 -11.65 1.86
N THR A 165 -13.83 -10.90 1.72
CA THR A 165 -12.69 -10.92 2.66
C THR A 165 -13.14 -10.51 4.05
N TRP A 166 -13.87 -9.39 4.15
CA TRP A 166 -14.48 -8.95 5.40
C TRP A 166 -15.31 -10.04 6.07
N ARG A 167 -16.20 -10.70 5.32
CA ARG A 167 -17.09 -11.72 5.87
C ARG A 167 -16.36 -12.98 6.32
N ALA A 168 -15.23 -13.29 5.68
CA ALA A 168 -14.48 -14.52 5.91
C ALA A 168 -13.42 -14.38 7.00
N ASP A 169 -12.85 -13.19 7.18
CA ASP A 169 -11.76 -12.94 8.12
C ASP A 169 -12.29 -12.43 9.48
N PRO A 170 -12.25 -13.23 10.55
CA PRO A 170 -12.74 -12.82 11.86
C PRO A 170 -11.94 -11.65 12.46
N THR A 171 -10.71 -11.38 12.02
CA THR A 171 -9.98 -10.18 12.46
C THR A 171 -10.53 -8.90 11.84
N TYR A 172 -11.24 -8.99 10.70
CA TYR A 172 -12.02 -7.87 10.13
C TYR A 172 -13.38 -7.69 10.81
N ASN A 173 -13.85 -8.71 11.53
CA ASN A 173 -14.99 -8.62 12.45
C ASN A 173 -14.53 -8.16 13.84
N SER A 174 -13.61 -7.19 13.91
CA SER A 174 -13.51 -6.38 15.12
C SER A 174 -14.89 -5.75 15.37
N PRO A 175 -15.40 -5.75 16.62
CA PRO A 175 -16.64 -5.08 17.02
C PRO A 175 -16.76 -3.63 16.52
N ASP A 176 -15.65 -3.04 16.07
CA ASP A 176 -15.53 -1.64 15.69
C ASP A 176 -15.78 -1.29 14.24
N THR A 177 -16.00 -2.29 13.40
CA THR A 177 -16.45 -2.05 12.04
C THR A 177 -17.95 -1.76 12.02
N LYS A 178 -18.33 -0.54 12.41
CA LYS A 178 -19.69 -0.01 12.18
C LYS A 178 -20.04 -0.20 10.69
N PRO A 179 -21.01 -1.07 10.33
CA PRO A 179 -21.34 -1.35 8.93
C PRO A 179 -21.78 -0.09 8.15
N ASP A 180 -22.27 0.88 8.91
CA ASP A 180 -22.79 2.21 8.59
C ASP A 180 -21.75 3.34 8.71
N GLY A 181 -20.53 3.04 9.16
CA GLY A 181 -19.45 4.03 9.20
C GLY A 181 -19.00 4.48 7.82
N SER A 182 -18.55 5.72 7.71
CA SER A 182 -18.01 6.26 6.45
C SER A 182 -16.81 5.44 5.96
N LEU A 183 -16.51 5.47 4.66
CA LEU A 183 -15.34 4.77 4.10
C LEU A 183 -14.04 5.21 4.81
N SER A 184 -13.97 6.46 5.27
CA SER A 184 -12.87 6.98 6.07
C SER A 184 -12.82 6.27 7.41
N GLU A 185 -13.90 6.23 8.20
CA GLU A 185 -13.97 5.57 9.52
C GLU A 185 -13.65 4.07 9.48
N ARG A 186 -13.98 3.41 8.36
CA ARG A 186 -13.69 1.99 8.11
C ARG A 186 -12.26 1.73 7.63
N LEU A 187 -11.60 2.76 7.12
CA LEU A 187 -10.17 2.75 6.75
C LEU A 187 -9.30 3.36 7.86
N ASP A 188 -9.93 4.04 8.81
CA ASP A 188 -9.26 4.70 9.91
C ASP A 188 -8.83 3.64 10.90
N SER A 189 -7.52 3.47 11.00
CA SER A 189 -6.90 2.73 12.08
C SER A 189 -6.65 3.65 13.27
N SER A 190 -7.05 4.93 13.27
CA SER A 190 -6.87 5.78 14.44
C SER A 190 -7.58 5.23 15.68
N PRO A 191 -7.13 5.53 16.90
CA PRO A 191 -8.03 5.56 18.03
C PRO A 191 -9.23 6.45 17.71
N ARG A 192 -10.44 6.03 18.10
CA ARG A 192 -11.69 6.77 17.81
C ARG A 192 -11.69 8.20 18.36
N ASP A 193 -10.92 8.43 19.41
CA ASP A 193 -10.64 9.73 20.02
C ASP A 193 -9.20 9.73 20.54
N LEU A 194 -8.21 9.88 19.66
CA LEU A 194 -6.80 9.86 20.05
C LEU A 194 -6.48 10.97 21.08
N GLU A 195 -7.06 12.16 20.94
CA GLU A 195 -6.85 13.24 21.90
C GLU A 195 -7.45 12.95 23.27
N GLY A 196 -8.67 12.42 23.31
CA GLY A 196 -9.29 11.92 24.54
C GLY A 196 -8.48 10.81 25.17
N PHE A 197 -8.08 9.80 24.39
CA PHE A 197 -7.25 8.69 24.83
C PHE A 197 -5.93 9.16 25.46
N LEU A 198 -5.23 10.11 24.86
CA LEU A 198 -4.00 10.67 25.40
C LEU A 198 -4.23 11.46 26.69
N ARG A 199 -5.26 12.32 26.70
CA ARG A 199 -5.61 13.16 27.87
C ARG A 199 -6.02 12.31 29.06
N ASP A 200 -6.86 11.31 28.84
CA ASP A 200 -7.42 10.45 29.88
C ASP A 200 -6.34 9.56 30.51
N ASN A 201 -5.23 9.34 29.81
CA ASN A 201 -4.04 8.64 30.28
C ASN A 201 -2.90 9.57 30.73
N GLY A 202 -3.20 10.85 30.98
CA GLY A 202 -2.28 11.79 31.63
C GLY A 202 -1.15 12.31 30.76
N VAL A 203 -1.25 12.18 29.43
CA VAL A 203 -0.30 12.81 28.49
C VAL A 203 -0.70 14.28 28.33
N ALA A 204 0.18 15.21 28.66
CA ALA A 204 -0.04 16.64 28.49
C ALA A 204 0.12 17.07 27.03
N GLN A 205 -0.49 18.18 26.62
CA GLN A 205 -0.38 18.69 25.25
C GLN A 205 1.07 19.05 24.85
N THR A 206 1.90 19.37 25.83
CA THR A 206 3.32 19.72 25.65
C THR A 206 4.25 18.51 25.67
N ASP A 207 3.75 17.33 26.04
CA ASP A 207 4.60 16.14 26.12
C ASP A 207 4.95 15.66 24.72
N THR A 208 6.22 15.35 24.52
CA THR A 208 6.68 14.73 23.28
C THR A 208 6.48 13.23 23.35
N VAL A 209 5.90 12.64 22.31
CA VAL A 209 5.62 11.20 22.23
C VAL A 209 6.45 10.58 21.12
N LEU A 210 7.07 9.42 21.39
CA LEU A 210 7.69 8.61 20.35
C LEU A 210 6.59 7.82 19.63
N VAL A 211 6.42 8.05 18.34
CA VAL A 211 5.31 7.48 17.56
C VAL A 211 5.83 6.41 16.62
N ASN A 212 5.49 5.15 16.87
CA ASN A 212 5.95 4.02 16.05
C ASN A 212 5.10 3.86 14.79
N ASN A 213 5.50 4.47 13.68
CA ASN A 213 4.90 4.38 12.35
C ASN A 213 3.37 4.52 12.32
N LEU A 214 2.85 5.47 13.08
CA LEU A 214 1.45 5.84 13.06
C LEU A 214 1.31 7.27 12.51
N PRO A 215 1.29 7.46 11.17
CA PRO A 215 1.14 8.77 10.54
C PRO A 215 -0.07 9.55 11.03
N ILE A 216 -1.11 8.84 11.51
CA ILE A 216 -2.32 9.43 12.04
C ILE A 216 -2.04 10.47 13.14
N TRP A 217 -1.04 10.24 13.99
CA TRP A 217 -0.60 11.19 15.01
C TRP A 217 -0.47 12.61 14.45
N TYR A 218 0.19 12.73 13.29
CA TYR A 218 0.53 13.98 12.63
C TYR A 218 -0.62 14.60 11.84
N TYR A 219 -1.73 13.88 11.70
CA TYR A 219 -2.92 14.38 10.99
C TYR A 219 -4.04 14.81 11.94
N VAL A 220 -4.09 14.24 13.15
CA VAL A 220 -5.23 14.43 14.07
C VAL A 220 -4.84 15.03 15.43
N THR A 221 -3.54 15.16 15.71
CA THR A 221 -3.05 15.81 16.94
C THR A 221 -2.14 16.97 16.58
N ASP A 222 -2.19 18.01 17.41
CA ASP A 222 -1.23 19.13 17.35
C ASP A 222 -0.05 18.91 18.34
N ARG A 223 0.06 17.71 18.91
CA ARG A 223 1.05 17.39 19.94
C ARG A 223 2.42 17.08 19.35
N PRO A 224 3.52 17.42 20.06
CA PRO A 224 4.86 17.05 19.62
C PRO A 224 5.02 15.53 19.51
N GLY A 225 5.42 15.05 18.33
CA GLY A 225 5.64 13.63 18.08
C GLY A 225 6.94 13.37 17.33
N VAL A 226 7.76 12.44 17.81
CA VAL A 226 8.96 11.96 17.11
C VAL A 226 8.61 10.70 16.35
N TYR A 227 8.71 10.74 15.02
CA TYR A 227 8.34 9.59 14.20
C TYR A 227 9.47 8.55 14.22
N PHE A 228 9.11 7.32 14.55
CA PHE A 228 9.99 6.16 14.65
C PHE A 228 9.41 4.99 13.87
N TRP A 229 10.26 4.13 13.30
CA TRP A 229 9.82 2.85 12.75
C TRP A 229 10.62 1.71 13.34
N SER A 230 9.98 0.90 14.19
CA SER A 230 10.58 -0.26 14.86
C SER A 230 11.20 -1.25 13.85
N GLY A 231 10.54 -1.45 12.71
CA GLY A 231 10.95 -2.41 11.69
C GLY A 231 12.29 -2.12 10.98
N SER A 232 12.74 -0.86 10.95
CA SER A 232 14.10 -0.51 10.48
C SER A 232 14.96 0.13 11.55
N ASP A 233 14.47 0.24 12.79
CA ASP A 233 15.10 0.94 13.90
C ASP A 233 15.46 2.40 13.53
N GLN A 234 14.59 3.14 12.83
CA GLN A 234 14.92 4.49 12.36
C GLN A 234 14.05 5.57 12.99
N LEU A 235 14.69 6.60 13.51
CA LEU A 235 14.07 7.88 13.85
C LEU A 235 14.05 8.78 12.61
N PHE A 236 13.04 9.63 12.51
CA PHE A 236 12.91 10.60 11.44
C PHE A 236 12.91 12.00 12.05
N LEU A 237 14.10 12.54 12.20
CA LEU A 237 14.33 13.90 12.71
C LEU A 237 14.42 14.89 11.54
N ALA A 238 14.37 16.18 11.85
CA ALA A 238 14.38 17.24 10.82
C ALA A 238 15.64 17.21 9.93
N ASP A 239 16.78 16.82 10.50
CA ASP A 239 18.11 16.89 9.87
C ASP A 239 18.74 15.52 9.60
N SER A 240 18.17 14.44 10.14
CA SER A 240 18.85 13.15 10.19
C SER A 240 17.88 11.99 10.38
N LYS A 241 18.38 10.78 10.10
CA LYS A 241 17.66 9.52 10.32
C LYS A 241 18.48 8.56 11.17
N PRO A 242 18.80 8.92 12.43
CA PRO A 242 19.62 8.07 13.27
C PRO A 242 18.86 6.79 13.63
N PHE A 243 19.61 5.74 13.93
CA PHE A 243 19.03 4.56 14.54
C PHE A 243 18.68 4.85 16.01
N LEU A 244 17.67 4.20 16.59
CA LEU A 244 17.38 4.33 18.02
C LEU A 244 18.19 3.31 18.83
N PHE A 245 18.13 2.03 18.47
CA PHE A 245 18.76 0.93 19.19
C PHE A 245 20.16 0.58 18.70
N LYS A 246 20.43 0.70 17.40
CA LYS A 246 21.72 0.33 16.82
C LYS A 246 22.85 1.08 17.54
N ASP A 247 23.85 0.32 17.97
CA ASP A 247 25.05 0.80 18.67
C ASP A 247 24.79 1.49 20.03
N ARG A 248 23.57 1.37 20.60
CA ARG A 248 23.23 1.77 21.97
C ARG A 248 22.87 0.55 22.81
N THR A 249 23.03 0.63 24.12
CA THR A 249 22.44 -0.21 25.15
C THR A 249 21.04 0.28 25.51
N ASP A 250 20.26 -0.51 26.24
CA ASP A 250 18.89 -0.11 26.59
C ASP A 250 18.87 1.10 27.55
N ASP A 251 19.85 1.21 28.46
CA ASP A 251 20.05 2.40 29.30
C ASP A 251 20.39 3.65 28.48
N GLU A 252 21.23 3.50 27.44
CA GLU A 252 21.53 4.59 26.51
C GLU A 252 20.31 4.99 25.68
N VAL A 253 19.45 4.03 25.31
CA VAL A 253 18.17 4.32 24.64
C VAL A 253 17.23 5.09 25.57
N MET A 254 17.09 4.66 26.83
CA MET A 254 16.31 5.37 27.85
C MET A 254 16.80 6.80 28.03
N ALA A 255 18.11 6.98 28.25
CA ALA A 255 18.72 8.29 28.39
C ALA A 255 18.53 9.14 27.14
N TYR A 256 18.69 8.57 25.94
CA TYR A 256 18.51 9.30 24.69
C TYR A 256 17.05 9.74 24.46
N MET A 257 16.08 8.85 24.67
CA MET A 257 14.65 9.19 24.58
C MET A 257 14.29 10.33 25.53
N ARG A 258 14.79 10.25 26.76
CA ARG A 258 14.51 11.20 27.84
C ARG A 258 15.20 12.55 27.68
N ASP A 259 16.51 12.52 27.44
CA ASP A 259 17.38 13.69 27.55
C ASP A 259 17.54 14.39 26.20
N SER A 260 17.51 13.63 25.09
CA SER A 260 17.70 14.18 23.75
C SER A 260 16.39 14.35 22.98
N LEU A 261 15.49 13.37 23.04
CA LEU A 261 14.20 13.45 22.33
C LEU A 261 13.09 14.08 23.18
N HIS A 262 13.30 14.19 24.49
CA HIS A 262 12.29 14.61 25.47
C HIS A 262 10.99 13.77 25.40
N CYS A 263 11.10 12.52 24.95
CA CYS A 263 10.00 11.57 24.86
C CYS A 263 9.86 10.78 26.15
N ARG A 264 8.70 10.91 26.81
CA ARG A 264 8.32 10.10 27.99
C ARG A 264 7.35 8.99 27.67
N TYR A 265 6.63 9.16 26.57
CA TYR A 265 5.59 8.26 26.13
C TYR A 265 5.97 7.65 24.80
N LEU A 266 5.47 6.45 24.56
CA LEU A 266 5.55 5.79 23.28
C LEU A 266 4.14 5.38 22.85
N PHE A 267 3.77 5.73 21.63
CA PHE A 267 2.51 5.37 21.02
C PHE A 267 2.75 4.40 19.84
N SER A 268 2.13 3.22 19.89
CA SER A 268 2.33 2.14 18.92
C SER A 268 1.06 1.32 18.72
N THR A 269 1.17 0.23 17.96
CA THR A 269 0.19 -0.86 17.91
C THR A 269 0.90 -2.17 18.20
N ILE A 270 0.14 -3.14 18.74
CA ILE A 270 0.66 -4.49 19.01
C ILE A 270 1.31 -5.10 17.76
N ASP A 271 0.71 -4.90 16.59
CA ASP A 271 1.26 -5.38 15.31
C ASP A 271 2.65 -4.80 15.03
N TYR A 272 2.84 -3.49 15.23
CA TYR A 272 4.11 -2.81 14.95
C TYR A 272 5.20 -3.14 15.96
N ASP A 273 4.82 -3.51 17.18
CA ASP A 273 5.76 -3.89 18.22
C ASP A 273 6.52 -5.18 17.88
N THR A 274 5.90 -6.08 17.12
CA THR A 274 6.48 -7.39 16.78
C THR A 274 7.55 -7.37 15.68
N TYR A 275 7.71 -6.26 14.95
CA TYR A 275 8.65 -6.18 13.82
C TYR A 275 10.11 -6.26 14.23
N ASN A 276 10.44 -5.89 15.48
CA ASN A 276 11.81 -5.88 15.97
C ASN A 276 11.90 -6.48 17.38
N PRO A 277 12.51 -7.68 17.52
CA PRO A 277 12.64 -8.36 18.82
C PRO A 277 13.37 -7.53 19.88
N ARG A 278 14.30 -6.66 19.46
CA ARG A 278 15.00 -5.77 20.39
C ARG A 278 14.08 -4.68 20.93
N TYR A 279 13.26 -4.10 20.07
CA TYR A 279 12.27 -3.10 20.45
C TYR A 279 11.24 -3.68 21.45
N ILE A 280 10.68 -4.85 21.17
CA ILE A 280 9.68 -5.45 22.09
C ILE A 280 10.29 -5.81 23.44
N SER A 281 11.54 -6.31 23.45
CA SER A 281 12.30 -6.56 24.68
C SER A 281 12.48 -5.28 25.48
N PHE A 282 12.84 -4.18 24.82
CA PHE A 282 12.99 -2.87 25.45
C PHE A 282 11.69 -2.38 26.06
N VAL A 283 10.58 -2.40 25.30
CA VAL A 283 9.26 -1.98 25.79
C VAL A 283 8.85 -2.78 27.02
N GLN A 284 9.01 -4.10 27.01
CA GLN A 284 8.64 -4.97 28.14
C GLN A 284 9.48 -4.69 29.40
N SER A 285 10.78 -4.46 29.22
CA SER A 285 11.71 -4.27 30.33
C SER A 285 11.67 -2.85 30.89
N HIS A 286 11.60 -1.82 30.05
CA HIS A 286 11.82 -0.43 30.43
C HIS A 286 10.59 0.49 30.30
N MET A 287 9.43 -0.03 29.89
CA MET A 287 8.21 0.78 29.77
C MET A 287 7.01 0.14 30.48
N ASP A 288 6.17 0.99 31.09
CA ASP A 288 4.87 0.64 31.64
C ASP A 288 3.81 0.82 30.57
N LEU A 289 2.98 -0.19 30.35
CA LEU A 289 1.77 -0.06 29.54
C LEU A 289 0.74 0.78 30.33
N LEU A 290 0.39 1.96 29.82
CA LEU A 290 -0.63 2.81 30.42
C LEU A 290 -2.03 2.42 29.97
N ALA A 291 -2.19 2.22 28.66
CA ALA A 291 -3.47 1.90 28.07
C ALA A 291 -3.34 1.15 26.75
N THR A 292 -4.40 0.43 26.43
CA THR A 292 -4.64 -0.17 25.12
C THR A 292 -6.06 0.18 24.71
N ASP A 293 -6.25 0.69 23.50
CA ASP A 293 -7.59 0.97 22.98
C ASP A 293 -8.26 -0.28 22.39
N ASP A 294 -9.48 -0.14 21.90
CA ASP A 294 -10.26 -1.21 21.27
C ASP A 294 -9.69 -1.68 19.91
N ARG A 295 -8.67 -1.00 19.40
CA ARG A 295 -8.00 -1.21 18.12
C ARG A 295 -6.53 -1.61 18.29
N ASP A 296 -6.16 -2.09 19.48
CA ASP A 296 -4.81 -2.54 19.82
C ASP A 296 -3.72 -1.44 19.72
N HIS A 297 -4.08 -0.17 19.77
CA HIS A 297 -3.12 0.91 19.97
C HIS A 297 -2.68 0.92 21.41
N THR A 298 -1.37 0.95 21.60
CA THR A 298 -0.75 0.88 22.90
C THR A 298 -0.08 2.22 23.21
N LEU A 299 -0.34 2.70 24.43
CA LEU A 299 0.37 3.84 25.00
C LEU A 299 1.23 3.34 26.14
N TYR A 300 2.53 3.53 26.00
CA TYR A 300 3.52 3.21 27.01
C TYR A 300 4.08 4.48 27.63
N ARG A 301 4.54 4.37 28.87
CA ARG A 301 5.34 5.37 29.56
C ARG A 301 6.68 4.74 29.92
N LEU A 302 7.76 5.49 29.79
CA LEU A 302 9.05 5.02 30.31
C LEU A 302 8.89 4.70 31.81
N LYS A 303 9.40 3.55 32.27
CA LYS A 303 9.48 3.24 33.69
C LYS A 303 10.38 4.27 34.33
N ASP A 304 9.77 5.21 35.03
CA ASP A 304 10.48 6.29 35.67
C ASP A 304 11.49 5.72 36.68
N THR A 305 12.76 6.03 36.47
CA THR A 305 13.70 6.32 37.56
C THR A 305 13.58 7.78 38.01
N PHE A 306 12.52 8.50 37.59
CA PHE A 306 12.28 9.86 38.00
C PHE A 306 11.40 9.93 39.24
N ASP A 307 11.96 10.49 40.29
CA ASP A 307 11.23 10.92 41.48
C ASP A 307 10.27 12.08 41.11
N ARG A 308 9.00 11.75 40.86
CA ARG A 308 7.85 12.64 41.09
C ARG A 308 6.66 11.86 41.64
#